data_AF-A0A7W0QLQ9-F1
#
_entry.id   AF-A0A7W0QLQ9-F1
#
_cell.length_a   1.000
_cell.length_b   1.000
_cell.length_c   1.000
_cell.angle_alpha   90.00
_cell.angle_beta   90.00
_cell.angle_gamma   90.00
#
_symmetry.space_group_name_H-M   'P 1'
#
loop_
_entity.id
_entity.type
_entity.pdbx_description
1 polymer ?
#
loop_
_entity_poly.entity_id
_entity_poly.type
_entity_poly.pdbx_seq_one_letter_code
_entity_poly.pdbx_strand_id
1 'polypeptide(L)'
;DVSTEYLMINEDGTASSRPVMAAKGRDGSVWRFELRNGGGVKASSALRVAELNPPGRDGIAVGPGIWETSGIIDASGMFGADTWLFDVQAHSPTAAPGGSSVTVEDGQLLILRPRS
;
A
#
# COMPACT_ATOMS: atom_id res chain seq x y z
N ASP A 1 -1.82 1.09 10.18
CA ASP A 1 -1.79 0.52 11.54
C ASP A 1 -0.55 1.02 12.28
N VAL A 2 -0.43 0.75 13.57
CA VAL A 2 0.54 1.36 14.46
C VAL A 2 1.27 0.29 15.28
N SER A 3 2.60 0.42 15.35
CA SER A 3 3.46 -0.35 16.25
C SER A 3 3.88 0.53 17.42
N THR A 4 4.82 0.06 18.25
CA THR A 4 5.43 0.92 19.27
C THR A 4 6.28 2.05 18.70
N GLU A 5 6.81 1.89 17.48
CA GLU A 5 7.78 2.82 16.90
C GLU A 5 7.23 3.57 15.68
N TYR A 6 6.28 2.98 14.96
CA TYR A 6 5.86 3.48 13.66
C TYR A 6 4.34 3.56 13.50
N LEU A 7 3.88 4.61 12.83
CA LEU A 7 2.59 4.65 12.17
C LEU A 7 2.79 4.33 10.69
N MET A 8 2.00 3.38 10.19
CA MET A 8 1.95 3.01 8.78
C MET A 8 0.61 3.43 8.16
N ILE A 9 0.69 4.09 7.01
CA ILE A 9 -0.47 4.62 6.28
C ILE A 9 -0.44 4.09 4.85
N ASN A 10 -1.56 3.53 4.40
CA ASN A 10 -1.81 3.29 2.99
C ASN A 10 -2.26 4.59 2.34
N GLU A 11 -1.64 4.92 1.22
CA GLU A 11 -2.14 5.92 0.30
C GLU A 11 -2.79 5.19 -0.87
N ASP A 12 -4.05 5.50 -1.14
CA ASP A 12 -4.83 4.97 -2.25
C ASP A 12 -5.61 6.07 -2.96
N GLY A 13 -6.25 5.71 -4.08
CA GLY A 13 -6.94 6.64 -4.94
C GLY A 13 -8.27 6.08 -5.41
N THR A 14 -9.35 6.81 -5.16
CA THR A 14 -10.65 6.53 -5.79
C THR A 14 -10.69 7.10 -7.21
N ALA A 15 -11.73 6.74 -7.98
CA ALA A 15 -11.94 7.29 -9.32
C ALA A 15 -11.84 8.83 -9.39
N SER A 16 -12.27 9.55 -8.34
CA SER A 16 -12.22 11.01 -8.28
C SER A 16 -10.88 11.57 -7.80
N SER A 17 -10.12 10.84 -6.97
CA SER A 17 -8.81 11.32 -6.47
C SER A 17 -7.63 10.90 -7.33
N ARG A 18 -7.75 9.84 -8.14
CA ARG A 18 -6.70 9.36 -9.07
C ARG A 18 -6.14 10.46 -9.98
N PRO A 19 -6.95 11.34 -10.63
CA PRO A 19 -6.40 12.41 -11.45
C PRO A 19 -5.56 13.41 -10.66
N VAL A 20 -5.94 13.70 -9.41
CA VAL A 20 -5.21 14.62 -8.52
C VAL A 20 -3.91 14.00 -8.03
N MET A 21 -3.93 12.71 -7.68
CA MET A 21 -2.72 11.96 -7.34
C MET A 21 -1.74 11.94 -8.50
N ALA A 22 -2.22 11.57 -9.70
CA ALA A 22 -1.41 11.55 -10.92
C ALA A 22 -0.81 12.93 -11.23
N ALA A 23 -1.58 14.01 -11.12
CA ALA A 23 -1.08 15.37 -11.31
C ALA A 23 0.01 15.79 -10.30
N LYS A 24 0.06 15.13 -9.14
CA LYS A 24 1.07 15.32 -8.10
C LYS A 24 2.22 14.30 -8.18
N GLY A 25 2.23 13.42 -9.20
CA GLY A 25 3.20 12.33 -9.30
C GLY A 25 3.10 11.32 -8.15
N ARG A 26 1.90 11.10 -7.62
CA ARG A 26 1.59 10.17 -6.52
C ARG A 26 0.85 8.95 -7.06
N ASP A 27 1.06 7.81 -6.42
CA ASP A 27 0.39 6.54 -6.70
C ASP A 27 0.05 5.82 -5.38
N GLY A 28 -0.47 4.60 -5.47
CA GLY A 28 -0.72 3.76 -4.31
C GLY A 28 0.57 3.38 -3.57
N SER A 29 0.68 3.76 -2.30
CA SER A 29 1.93 3.71 -1.54
C SER A 29 1.73 3.30 -0.09
N VAL A 30 2.80 2.84 0.56
CA VAL A 30 2.85 2.70 2.02
C VAL A 30 3.82 3.73 2.57
N TRP A 31 3.32 4.55 3.48
CA TRP A 31 4.08 5.57 4.19
C TRP A 31 4.32 5.15 5.63
N ARG A 32 5.57 5.29 6.08
CA ARG A 32 6.01 5.10 7.46
C ARG A 32 6.28 6.45 8.11
N PHE A 33 5.85 6.61 9.35
CA PHE A 33 6.17 7.75 10.20
C PHE A 33 6.67 7.25 11.56
N GLU A 34 7.72 7.87 12.09
CA GLU A 34 8.17 7.68 13.46
C GLU A 34 7.14 8.20 14.47
N LEU A 35 6.92 7.41 15.52
CA LEU A 35 6.19 7.83 16.71
C LEU A 35 7.14 8.51 17.69
N ARG A 36 6.63 9.53 18.37
CA ARG A 36 7.33 10.20 19.47
C ARG A 36 7.10 9.43 20.76
N ASN A 37 8.12 9.37 21.61
CA ASN A 37 7.96 8.90 22.99
C ASN A 37 6.84 9.70 23.68
N GLY A 38 5.80 9.01 24.14
CA GLY A 38 4.64 9.62 24.81
C GLY A 38 3.39 9.80 23.94
N GLY A 39 3.39 9.31 22.70
CA GLY A 39 2.20 9.30 21.84
C GLY A 39 2.13 10.55 20.95
N GLY A 40 2.40 10.36 19.66
CA GLY A 40 2.31 11.40 18.66
C GLY A 40 3.12 11.05 17.42
N VAL A 41 2.71 11.56 16.26
CA VAL A 41 3.39 11.29 14.98
C VAL A 41 4.41 12.38 14.69
N LYS A 42 5.65 12.02 14.40
CA LYS A 42 6.64 12.97 13.87
C LYS A 42 6.41 13.13 12.37
N ALA A 43 5.51 14.04 11.97
CA ALA A 43 5.12 14.23 10.56
C ALA A 43 6.32 14.43 9.60
N SER A 44 7.40 15.06 10.04
CA SER A 44 8.61 15.26 9.23
C SER A 44 9.44 13.98 8.97
N SER A 45 9.10 12.86 9.60
CA SER A 45 9.75 11.56 9.38
C SER A 45 9.10 10.72 8.28
N ALA A 46 8.16 11.30 7.53
CA ALA A 46 7.46 10.65 6.43
C ALA A 46 8.45 9.96 5.48
N LEU A 47 8.37 8.64 5.40
CA LEU A 47 9.18 7.82 4.51
C LEU A 47 8.26 6.92 3.68
N ARG A 48 8.37 7.00 2.35
CA ARG A 48 7.69 6.07 1.45
C ARG A 48 8.48 4.76 1.45
N VAL A 49 7.90 3.70 2.01
CA VAL A 49 8.57 2.40 2.21
C VAL A 49 8.14 1.35 1.19
N ALA A 50 7.02 1.55 0.52
CA ALA A 50 6.61 0.79 -0.64
C ALA A 50 5.84 1.71 -1.61
N GLU A 51 5.97 1.42 -2.90
CA GLU A 51 5.21 2.04 -3.98
C GLU A 51 4.74 0.98 -4.97
N LEU A 52 3.60 1.22 -5.59
CA LEU A 52 3.11 0.38 -6.65
C LEU A 52 3.74 0.79 -7.98
N ASN A 53 4.40 -0.15 -8.63
CA ASN A 53 5.05 0.05 -9.92
C ASN A 53 4.40 -0.88 -10.97
N PRO A 54 3.25 -0.49 -11.57
CA PRO A 54 2.61 -1.29 -12.61
C PRO A 54 3.53 -1.47 -13.83
N PRO A 55 3.33 -2.52 -14.66
CA PRO A 55 2.19 -3.44 -14.66
C PRO A 55 2.24 -4.49 -13.55
N GLY A 56 1.06 -5.00 -13.18
CA GLY A 56 0.93 -6.09 -12.22
C GLY A 56 1.16 -7.47 -12.85
N ARG A 57 0.61 -8.50 -12.20
CA ARG A 57 0.74 -9.91 -12.61
C ARG A 57 0.27 -10.17 -14.04
N ASP A 58 -0.78 -9.47 -14.49
CA ASP A 58 -1.40 -9.65 -15.81
C ASP A 58 -0.63 -8.94 -16.95
N GLY A 59 0.41 -8.16 -16.63
CA GLY A 59 1.20 -7.42 -17.61
C GLY A 59 0.49 -6.20 -18.21
N ILE A 60 -0.70 -5.83 -17.71
CA ILE A 60 -1.45 -4.70 -18.25
C ILE A 60 -0.87 -3.40 -17.67
N ALA A 61 -0.33 -2.56 -18.56
CA ALA A 61 0.14 -1.23 -18.21
C ALA A 61 -1.07 -0.34 -17.85
N VAL A 62 -1.05 0.21 -16.65
CA VAL A 62 -2.13 1.05 -16.12
C VAL A 62 -1.57 2.33 -15.52
N GLY A 63 -2.39 3.37 -15.49
CA GLY A 63 -2.02 4.65 -14.90
C GLY A 63 -1.99 4.61 -13.36
N PRO A 64 -1.44 5.66 -12.72
CA PRO A 64 -1.40 5.80 -11.27
C PRO A 64 -2.78 5.61 -10.62
N GLY A 65 -2.79 4.89 -9.49
CA GLY A 65 -3.96 4.65 -8.66
C GLY A 65 -4.95 3.61 -9.21
N ILE A 66 -4.68 2.96 -10.35
CA ILE A 66 -5.39 1.73 -10.72
C ILE A 66 -4.97 0.57 -9.82
N TRP A 67 -3.69 0.48 -9.50
CA TRP A 67 -3.24 -0.29 -8.34
C TRP A 67 -3.27 0.60 -7.11
N GLU A 68 -3.68 0.02 -5.99
CA GLU A 68 -3.72 0.68 -4.69
C GLU A 68 -3.33 -0.29 -3.56
N THR A 69 -2.85 0.27 -2.45
CA THR A 69 -2.54 -0.45 -1.22
C THR A 69 -3.74 -0.36 -0.28
N SER A 70 -4.09 -1.43 0.40
CA SER A 70 -5.13 -1.40 1.44
C SER A 70 -4.78 -2.33 2.60
N GLY A 71 -5.61 -2.28 3.65
CA GLY A 71 -5.52 -3.12 4.85
C GLY A 71 -4.09 -3.41 5.34
N ILE A 72 -3.46 -2.50 6.10
CA ILE A 72 -2.13 -2.73 6.68
C ILE A 72 -2.23 -3.06 8.18
N ILE A 73 -1.49 -4.06 8.65
CA ILE A 73 -1.39 -4.44 10.07
C ILE A 73 0.06 -4.61 10.54
N ASP A 74 0.31 -4.33 11.81
CA ASP A 74 1.54 -4.72 12.51
C ASP A 74 1.56 -6.26 12.64
N ALA A 75 2.51 -6.88 11.96
CA ALA A 75 2.68 -8.33 11.93
C ALA A 75 3.93 -8.78 12.71
N SER A 76 4.47 -7.90 13.57
CA SER A 76 5.70 -8.15 14.31
C SER A 76 5.64 -9.36 15.22
N GLY A 77 4.50 -9.60 15.85
CA GLY A 77 4.27 -10.77 16.70
C GLY A 77 4.28 -12.11 15.95
N MET A 78 4.13 -12.11 14.63
CA MET A 78 4.08 -13.32 13.80
C MET A 78 5.38 -13.55 13.02
N PHE A 79 5.99 -12.48 12.50
CA PHE A 79 7.07 -12.57 11.52
C PHE A 79 8.36 -11.85 11.94
N GLY A 80 8.43 -11.33 13.17
CA GLY A 80 9.59 -10.63 13.72
C GLY A 80 9.44 -9.10 13.66
N ALA A 81 10.27 -8.40 14.43
CA ALA A 81 10.19 -6.95 14.60
C ALA A 81 10.15 -6.17 13.26
N ASP A 82 9.45 -5.03 13.27
CA ASP A 82 9.23 -4.13 12.12
C ASP A 82 8.69 -4.82 10.86
N THR A 83 7.87 -5.86 11.04
CA THR A 83 7.22 -6.56 9.93
C THR A 83 5.76 -6.14 9.80
N TRP A 84 5.32 -5.87 8.57
CA TRP A 84 3.98 -5.41 8.25
C TRP A 84 3.35 -6.29 7.18
N LEU A 85 2.07 -6.57 7.32
CA LEU A 85 1.28 -7.29 6.33
C LEU A 85 0.28 -6.30 5.74
N PHE A 86 0.18 -6.24 4.42
CA PHE A 86 -0.79 -5.40 3.74
C PHE A 86 -1.24 -6.05 2.43
N ASP A 87 -2.41 -5.66 1.95
CA ASP A 87 -2.87 -6.08 0.64
C ASP A 87 -2.64 -4.96 -0.40
N VAL A 88 -2.59 -5.39 -1.65
CA VAL A 88 -2.71 -4.53 -2.82
C VAL A 88 -3.88 -5.05 -3.62
N GLN A 89 -4.55 -4.16 -4.32
CA GLN A 89 -5.62 -4.51 -5.24
C GLN A 89 -5.55 -3.66 -6.50
N ALA A 90 -6.18 -4.14 -7.56
CA ALA A 90 -6.17 -3.48 -8.84
C ALA A 90 -7.55 -3.44 -9.48
N HIS A 91 -7.84 -2.29 -10.06
CA HIS A 91 -9.09 -2.00 -10.74
C HIS A 91 -9.01 -2.35 -12.23
N SER A 92 -10.17 -2.34 -12.90
CA SER A 92 -10.23 -2.36 -14.36
C SER A 92 -9.27 -1.32 -14.97
N PRO A 93 -8.49 -1.64 -16.02
CA PRO A 93 -8.63 -2.80 -16.91
C PRO A 93 -7.87 -4.07 -16.49
N THR A 94 -7.30 -4.12 -15.27
CA THR A 94 -6.61 -5.33 -14.81
C THR A 94 -7.57 -6.51 -14.70
N ALA A 95 -7.08 -7.71 -14.98
CA ALA A 95 -7.88 -8.93 -14.98
C ALA A 95 -7.64 -9.73 -13.70
N ALA A 96 -8.63 -9.68 -12.81
CA ALA A 96 -8.62 -10.48 -11.59
C ALA A 96 -8.45 -12.00 -11.89
N PRO A 97 -7.77 -12.77 -11.03
CA PRO A 97 -7.67 -14.20 -11.17
C PRO A 97 -9.07 -14.83 -11.13
N GLY A 98 -9.46 -15.58 -12.17
CA GLY A 98 -10.82 -16.12 -12.32
C GLY A 98 -11.77 -15.26 -13.18
N GLY A 99 -11.31 -14.10 -13.67
CA GLY A 99 -12.03 -13.25 -14.61
C GLY A 99 -13.20 -12.48 -14.01
N SER A 100 -14.04 -11.86 -14.85
CA SER A 100 -15.17 -11.01 -14.43
C SER A 100 -16.31 -11.77 -13.71
N SER A 101 -16.19 -13.09 -13.57
CA SER A 101 -17.17 -13.94 -12.88
C SER A 101 -16.99 -14.01 -11.37
N VAL A 102 -15.89 -13.46 -10.84
CA VAL A 102 -15.60 -13.39 -9.42
C VAL A 102 -15.57 -11.93 -8.95
N THR A 103 -16.05 -11.67 -7.73
CA THR A 103 -16.16 -10.33 -7.13
C THR A 103 -14.82 -9.80 -6.57
N VAL A 104 -13.71 -10.38 -6.99
CA VAL A 104 -12.38 -10.04 -6.47
C VAL A 104 -11.65 -9.11 -7.42
N GLU A 105 -10.88 -8.19 -6.87
CA GLU A 105 -9.90 -7.39 -7.61
C GLU A 105 -8.60 -8.21 -7.79
N ASP A 106 -7.65 -7.79 -8.65
CA ASP A 106 -6.37 -8.52 -8.89
C ASP A 106 -5.40 -8.40 -7.71
N GLY A 107 -5.90 -8.63 -6.50
CA GLY A 107 -5.19 -8.35 -5.27
C GLY A 107 -4.17 -9.40 -4.86
N GLN A 108 -3.19 -8.95 -4.09
CA GLN A 108 -2.13 -9.79 -3.52
C GLN A 108 -1.90 -9.40 -2.06
N LEU A 109 -1.51 -10.37 -1.25
CA LEU A 109 -1.09 -10.15 0.12
C LEU A 109 0.44 -10.05 0.17
N LEU A 110 0.98 -8.94 0.67
CA LEU A 110 2.41 -8.67 0.73
C LEU A 110 2.88 -8.52 2.17
N ILE A 111 4.11 -8.99 2.40
CA ILE A 111 4.83 -8.81 3.66
C ILE A 111 6.00 -7.84 3.44
N LEU A 112 6.01 -6.75 4.20
CA LEU A 112 7.13 -5.81 4.28
C LEU A 112 7.99 -6.18 5.48
N ARG A 113 9.30 -6.35 5.27
CA ARG A 113 10.27 -6.69 6.30
C ARG A 113 11.45 -5.72 6.29
N PRO A 114 12.11 -5.49 7.44
CA PRO A 114 13.36 -4.73 7.47
C PRO A 114 14.44 -5.46 6.67
N ARG A 115 15.35 -4.70 6.05
CA ARG A 115 16.53 -5.28 5.42
C ARG A 115 17.43 -5.89 6.50
N SER A 116 17.85 -7.14 6.30
CA SER A 116 18.88 -7.83 7.09
C SER A 116 20.26 -7.21 6.87
#